data_AF-A0A7K2PBQ7-F1
#
_entry.id   AF-A0A7K2PBQ7-F1
#
_cell.length_a   1.000
_cell.length_b   1.000
_cell.length_c   1.000
_cell.angle_alpha   90.00
_cell.angle_beta   90.00
_cell.angle_gamma   90.00
#
_symmetry.space_group_name_H-M   'P 1'
#
loop_
_entity.id
_entity.type
_entity.pdbx_description
1 polymer ?
#
loop_
_entity_poly.entity_id
_entity_poly.type
_entity_poly.pdbx_seq_one_letter_code
_entity_poly.pdbx_strand_id
1 'polypeptide(L)'
;DMGEIPRDPVPRVLAALFTERLGRVVTIEDLGLVRHGRAGKRPHDGSEEHPDGVPWAPERTAAVLTEFTGMDLMLNRRGLVGAGAALAAGSALSSAMHDWLHTDPALAADTPDLHQPLHADPAGFDRYEAAPIGSQEVEELERSVEVFRAWDAARGGGLQRKAVVGQLNEVGGMLAYHHPPHLQRRLWGVAANLAVLAGWMSHDVGLEPTAQKYFVIAAHAAREGGDRPRAGEALSRAARQMVHLGKPDEALDLMKLAKSGSGEQVLPRTKAMLYTIEAWAQASMGKGQAMRRTLGRAEDLFVSDKADVPPPDWMQTFKEEDLYGMQALAYRTLAEFEPGAAAHAQHYADKALALRIDGRQRSKIFDYLSMASACFIADDPEQADRYARLALVSMGSNSSQRTWDRLRQMYRLTAEYAGYPKIQELRE
;
A
#
# COMPACT_ATOMS: atom_id res chain seq x y z
N ASP A 1 28.11 -38.24 8.03
CA ASP A 1 28.37 -37.25 9.09
C ASP A 1 27.49 -36.03 8.91
N MET A 2 26.34 -36.02 9.59
CA MET A 2 25.47 -34.84 9.65
C MET A 2 26.12 -33.88 10.65
N GLY A 3 26.64 -32.74 10.17
CA GLY A 3 27.30 -31.74 11.01
C GLY A 3 26.39 -31.24 12.12
N GLU A 4 26.97 -30.94 13.28
CA GLU A 4 26.24 -30.40 14.43
C GLU A 4 25.86 -28.93 14.17
N ILE A 5 24.60 -28.58 14.44
CA ILE A 5 24.12 -27.20 14.39
C ILE A 5 24.43 -26.52 15.74
N PRO A 6 25.23 -25.43 15.76
CA PRO A 6 25.57 -24.72 16.99
C PRO A 6 24.33 -24.23 17.74
N ARG A 7 24.38 -24.18 19.07
CA ARG A 7 23.32 -23.59 19.90
C ARG A 7 23.35 -22.07 19.78
N ASP A 8 22.20 -21.44 19.98
CA ASP A 8 22.13 -19.98 20.12
C ASP A 8 23.10 -19.48 21.20
N PRO A 9 23.73 -18.30 21.00
CA PRO A 9 23.51 -17.33 19.91
C PRO A 9 24.41 -17.53 18.66
N VAL A 10 25.18 -18.63 18.58
CA VAL A 10 26.26 -18.82 17.60
C VAL A 10 25.79 -18.71 16.14
N PRO A 11 24.63 -19.28 15.72
CA PRO A 11 24.15 -19.11 14.35
C PRO A 11 23.85 -17.65 13.98
N ARG A 12 23.35 -16.84 14.93
CA ARG A 12 23.08 -15.40 14.72
C ARG A 12 24.39 -14.61 14.55
N VAL A 13 25.40 -14.91 15.34
CA VAL A 13 26.72 -14.27 15.26
C VAL A 13 27.41 -14.60 13.93
N LEU A 14 27.30 -15.84 13.47
CA LEU A 14 27.85 -16.24 12.17
C LEU A 14 27.15 -15.53 11.01
N ALA A 15 25.81 -15.47 11.02
CA ALA A 15 25.03 -14.73 10.04
C ALA A 15 25.43 -13.24 9.97
N ALA A 16 25.62 -12.59 11.13
CA ALA A 16 26.09 -11.21 11.22
C ALA A 16 27.52 -11.03 10.65
N LEU A 17 28.47 -11.89 11.06
CA LEU A 17 29.86 -11.82 10.60
C LEU A 17 30.00 -12.05 9.09
N PHE A 18 29.24 -13.00 8.53
CA PHE A 18 29.24 -13.25 7.09
C PHE A 18 28.54 -12.11 6.33
N THR A 19 27.51 -11.51 6.91
CA THR A 19 26.88 -10.32 6.34
C THR A 19 27.86 -9.16 6.22
N GLU A 20 28.62 -8.90 7.29
CA GLU A 20 29.64 -7.85 7.33
C GLU A 20 30.79 -8.14 6.35
N ARG A 21 31.31 -9.37 6.32
CA ARG A 21 32.44 -9.76 5.46
C ARG A 21 32.10 -9.80 3.97
N LEU A 22 30.88 -10.17 3.61
CA LEU A 22 30.48 -10.40 2.22
C LEU A 22 29.73 -9.21 1.61
N GLY A 23 29.41 -8.18 2.40
CA GLY A 23 28.69 -6.99 1.93
C GLY A 23 27.29 -7.29 1.38
N ARG A 24 26.72 -8.45 1.75
CA ARG A 24 25.37 -8.91 1.41
C ARG A 24 24.77 -9.60 2.63
N VAL A 25 23.48 -9.44 2.88
CA VAL A 25 22.81 -10.13 4.01
C VAL A 25 22.93 -11.64 3.82
N VAL A 26 23.39 -12.31 4.87
CA VAL A 26 23.49 -13.77 4.99
C VAL A 26 22.69 -14.18 6.21
N THR A 27 21.60 -14.93 6.00
CA THR A 27 20.73 -15.43 7.06
C THR A 27 21.24 -16.74 7.66
N ILE A 28 20.66 -17.16 8.78
CA ILE A 28 20.92 -18.48 9.39
C ILE A 28 20.53 -19.61 8.43
N GLU A 29 19.50 -19.38 7.62
CA GLU A 29 19.02 -20.31 6.60
C GLU A 29 20.00 -20.44 5.43
N ASP A 30 20.59 -19.32 5.00
CA ASP A 30 21.65 -19.31 3.97
C ASP A 30 22.90 -20.07 4.43
N LEU A 31 23.14 -20.14 5.73
CA LEU A 31 24.23 -20.91 6.35
C LEU A 31 23.85 -22.37 6.61
N GLY A 32 22.62 -22.79 6.31
CA GLY A 32 22.13 -24.14 6.55
C GLY A 32 21.99 -24.52 8.03
N LEU A 33 21.94 -23.54 8.93
CA LEU A 33 21.94 -23.75 10.39
C LEU A 33 20.52 -23.83 10.97
N VAL A 34 19.60 -24.49 10.24
CA VAL A 34 18.18 -24.61 10.62
C VAL A 34 17.95 -25.91 11.39
N ARG A 35 17.41 -25.83 12.61
CA ARG A 35 16.99 -27.02 13.36
C ARG A 35 15.67 -27.56 12.85
N HIS A 36 15.70 -28.61 12.04
CA HIS A 36 14.51 -29.43 11.77
C HIS A 36 14.22 -30.32 12.99
N GLY A 37 13.17 -30.00 13.75
CA GLY A 37 12.75 -30.77 14.91
C GLY A 37 12.41 -32.23 14.57
N ARG A 38 13.07 -33.17 15.25
CA ARG A 38 12.77 -34.61 15.22
C ARG A 38 11.37 -34.86 15.82
N ALA A 39 10.53 -35.61 15.11
CA ALA A 39 9.23 -36.08 15.58
C ALA A 39 9.38 -36.92 16.86
N GLY A 40 9.02 -36.34 18.01
CA GLY A 40 8.86 -37.02 19.29
C GLY A 40 7.39 -37.02 19.70
N LYS A 41 6.87 -38.21 20.04
CA LYS A 41 5.50 -38.46 20.53
C LYS A 41 5.02 -37.39 21.52
N ARG A 42 3.95 -36.66 21.16
CA ARG A 42 3.13 -35.86 22.08
C ARG A 42 2.24 -36.79 22.94
N PRO A 43 2.07 -36.53 24.24
CA PRO A 43 0.83 -36.86 24.93
C PRO A 43 -0.27 -35.92 24.42
N HIS A 44 -1.45 -36.48 24.23
CA HIS A 44 -2.65 -35.81 23.74
C HIS A 44 -3.07 -34.67 24.68
N ASP A 45 -2.93 -33.42 24.23
CA ASP A 45 -3.82 -32.33 24.62
C ASP A 45 -4.01 -31.39 23.43
N GLY A 46 -5.26 -30.98 23.23
CA GLY A 46 -5.76 -30.38 22.00
C GLY A 46 -5.47 -28.89 21.92
N SER A 47 -4.52 -28.51 21.06
CA SER A 47 -4.54 -27.25 20.33
C SER A 47 -3.64 -27.37 19.09
N GLU A 48 -4.25 -27.27 17.91
CA GLU A 48 -3.52 -27.14 16.65
C GLU A 48 -2.97 -25.71 16.56
N GLU A 49 -1.74 -25.50 17.02
CA GLU A 49 -1.00 -24.26 16.75
C GLU A 49 -0.37 -24.34 15.34
N HIS A 50 -0.91 -23.54 14.42
CA HIS A 50 -0.30 -23.19 13.16
C HIS A 50 1.01 -22.40 13.40
N PRO A 51 2.19 -22.89 12.96
CA PRO A 51 3.48 -22.25 13.26
C PRO A 51 3.69 -20.87 12.60
N ASP A 52 2.85 -20.50 11.64
CA ASP A 52 3.00 -19.28 10.82
C ASP A 52 1.92 -18.21 11.07
N GLY A 53 1.10 -18.38 12.13
CA GLY A 53 -0.15 -17.62 12.31
C GLY A 53 -0.22 -16.64 13.49
N VAL A 54 0.89 -16.22 14.09
CA VAL A 54 0.86 -15.42 15.33
C VAL A 54 1.00 -13.90 15.06
N PRO A 55 0.19 -13.03 15.71
CA PRO A 55 0.33 -11.58 15.69
C PRO A 55 1.78 -11.11 15.87
N TRP A 56 2.22 -10.14 15.07
CA TRP A 56 3.48 -9.47 15.37
C TRP A 56 3.29 -8.61 16.60
N ALA A 57 4.07 -8.89 17.64
CA ALA A 57 4.25 -7.95 18.74
C ALA A 57 4.76 -6.60 18.18
N PRO A 58 4.48 -5.45 18.83
CA PRO A 58 4.91 -4.13 18.34
C PRO A 58 6.40 -4.08 17.98
N GLU A 59 7.24 -4.72 18.81
CA GLU A 59 8.69 -4.86 18.62
C GLU A 59 9.04 -5.63 17.33
N ARG A 60 8.26 -6.67 16.98
CA ARG A 60 8.44 -7.45 15.76
C ARG A 60 8.05 -6.63 14.52
N THR A 61 7.00 -5.81 14.62
CA THR A 61 6.63 -4.88 13.53
C THR A 61 7.72 -3.85 13.27
N ALA A 62 8.30 -3.27 14.33
CA ALA A 62 9.40 -2.30 14.20
C ALA A 62 10.65 -2.97 13.61
N ALA A 63 11.01 -4.18 14.06
CA ALA A 63 12.13 -4.94 13.53
C ALA A 63 11.95 -5.28 12.03
N VAL A 64 10.79 -5.79 11.63
CA VAL A 64 10.50 -6.09 10.22
C VAL A 64 10.55 -4.83 9.35
N LEU A 65 10.02 -3.72 9.85
CA LEU A 65 10.06 -2.44 9.14
C LEU A 65 11.51 -1.98 8.92
N THR A 66 12.34 -1.99 9.96
CA THR A 66 13.75 -1.56 9.89
C THR A 66 14.57 -2.49 8.99
N GLU A 67 14.40 -3.81 9.13
CA GLU A 67 15.11 -4.79 8.29
C GLU A 67 14.71 -4.66 6.82
N PHE A 68 13.41 -4.57 6.53
CA PHE A 68 12.91 -4.47 5.17
C PHE A 68 13.35 -3.18 4.48
N THR A 69 13.25 -2.04 5.18
CA THR A 69 13.70 -0.74 4.64
C THR A 69 15.21 -0.70 4.45
N GLY A 70 16.00 -1.26 5.37
CA GLY A 70 17.45 -1.38 5.22
C GLY A 70 17.84 -2.20 3.99
N MET A 71 17.21 -3.37 3.81
CA MET A 71 17.40 -4.21 2.63
C MET A 71 17.02 -3.46 1.34
N ASP A 72 15.89 -2.75 1.34
CA ASP A 72 15.40 -2.01 0.18
C ASP A 72 16.29 -0.82 -0.20
N LEU A 73 16.98 -0.20 0.78
CA LEU A 73 17.98 0.84 0.54
C LEU A 73 19.29 0.29 -0.02
N MET A 74 19.73 -0.88 0.46
CA MET A 74 20.97 -1.53 0.05
C MET A 74 20.88 -2.22 -1.33
N LEU A 75 19.71 -2.76 -1.68
CA LEU A 75 19.52 -3.46 -2.95
C LEU A 75 19.14 -2.48 -4.09
N ASN A 76 20.13 -2.03 -4.86
CA ASN A 76 19.85 -1.35 -6.14
C ASN A 76 19.20 -2.32 -7.15
N ARG A 77 17.90 -2.13 -7.47
CA ARG A 77 17.07 -2.60 -8.62
C ARG A 77 17.22 -4.04 -9.18
N ARG A 78 18.23 -4.81 -8.80
CA ARG A 78 18.66 -6.10 -9.39
C ARG A 78 18.83 -7.21 -8.35
N GLY A 79 18.63 -6.93 -7.06
CA GLY A 79 18.92 -7.87 -5.97
C GLY A 79 17.72 -8.59 -5.36
N LEU A 80 16.50 -8.41 -5.87
CA LEU A 80 15.30 -9.03 -5.29
C LEU A 80 15.07 -10.47 -5.81
N VAL A 81 16.07 -11.33 -5.67
CA VAL A 81 15.91 -12.79 -5.82
C VAL A 81 16.55 -13.42 -4.58
N GLY A 82 15.77 -13.64 -3.53
CA GLY A 82 16.27 -14.28 -2.31
C GLY A 82 15.32 -14.22 -1.11
N ALA A 83 14.98 -13.04 -0.59
CA ALA A 83 14.16 -12.88 0.61
C ALA A 83 12.63 -12.87 0.34
N GLY A 84 12.18 -13.76 -0.55
CA GLY A 84 10.85 -13.72 -1.15
C GLY A 84 9.84 -14.78 -0.68
N ALA A 85 10.25 -15.76 0.13
CA ALA A 85 9.39 -16.93 0.36
C ALA A 85 8.32 -16.76 1.46
N ALA A 86 8.54 -15.91 2.47
CA ALA A 86 7.64 -15.87 3.63
C ALA A 86 6.39 -14.97 3.47
N LEU A 87 6.31 -14.11 2.45
CA LEU A 87 5.23 -13.11 2.33
C LEU A 87 4.52 -13.10 0.96
N ALA A 88 4.79 -14.08 0.09
CA ALA A 88 4.24 -14.15 -1.26
C ALA A 88 3.02 -15.07 -1.42
N ALA A 89 2.39 -15.52 -0.32
CA ALA A 89 1.18 -16.33 -0.38
C ALA A 89 -0.06 -15.44 -0.18
N GLY A 90 -0.59 -14.90 -1.28
CA GLY A 90 -1.79 -14.05 -1.34
C GLY A 90 -3.08 -14.69 -0.79
N SER A 91 -3.06 -15.96 -0.38
CA SER A 91 -4.16 -16.62 0.33
C SER A 91 -3.88 -16.91 1.81
N ALA A 92 -2.62 -17.04 2.22
CA ALA A 92 -2.24 -17.34 3.61
C ALA A 92 -2.17 -16.09 4.51
N LEU A 93 -1.97 -14.91 3.91
CA LEU A 93 -2.07 -13.64 4.65
C LEU A 93 -3.50 -13.31 5.06
N SER A 94 -4.54 -13.82 4.39
CA SER A 94 -5.91 -13.34 4.61
C SER A 94 -6.47 -13.70 5.99
N SER A 95 -6.36 -14.96 6.43
CA SER A 95 -6.87 -15.37 7.75
C SER A 95 -6.02 -14.80 8.89
N ALA A 96 -4.69 -14.85 8.77
CA ALA A 96 -3.77 -14.29 9.76
C ALA A 96 -3.93 -12.77 9.90
N MET A 97 -4.12 -12.05 8.79
CA MET A 97 -4.41 -10.61 8.83
C MET A 97 -5.82 -10.32 9.33
N HIS A 98 -6.81 -11.16 9.03
CA HIS A 98 -8.17 -11.03 9.55
C HIS A 98 -8.17 -11.11 11.09
N ASP A 99 -7.68 -12.22 11.64
CA ASP A 99 -7.66 -12.43 13.10
C ASP A 99 -6.81 -11.38 13.80
N TRP A 100 -5.71 -10.95 13.17
CA TRP A 100 -4.90 -9.85 13.66
C TRP A 100 -5.65 -8.51 13.66
N LEU A 101 -6.32 -8.11 12.58
CA LEU A 101 -7.10 -6.86 12.53
C LEU A 101 -8.19 -6.81 13.60
N HIS A 102 -8.75 -7.97 13.95
CA HIS A 102 -9.82 -8.09 14.94
C HIS A 102 -9.35 -8.23 16.38
N THR A 103 -8.06 -8.44 16.63
CA THR A 103 -7.48 -8.45 17.98
C THR A 103 -7.13 -7.03 18.41
N ASP A 104 -7.47 -6.60 19.64
CA ASP A 104 -7.12 -5.26 20.15
C ASP A 104 -5.71 -5.26 20.78
N PRO A 105 -4.76 -4.41 20.35
CA PRO A 105 -3.44 -4.34 21.01
C PRO A 105 -3.53 -3.87 22.48
N ALA A 106 -4.66 -3.27 22.89
CA ALA A 106 -4.90 -2.82 24.25
C ALA A 106 -4.87 -3.93 25.31
N LEU A 107 -5.09 -5.20 24.94
CA LEU A 107 -5.07 -6.33 25.89
C LEU A 107 -3.65 -6.84 26.21
N ALA A 108 -2.61 -6.36 25.52
CA ALA A 108 -1.21 -6.72 25.80
C ALA A 108 -0.50 -5.72 26.73
N ALA A 109 -1.08 -4.54 26.98
CA ALA A 109 -0.47 -3.51 27.82
C ALA A 109 -0.63 -3.77 29.34
N ASP A 110 -1.45 -4.75 29.74
CA ASP A 110 -1.80 -5.05 31.15
C ASP A 110 -1.10 -6.29 31.73
N THR A 111 -0.16 -6.91 31.04
CA THR A 111 0.68 -7.95 31.64
C THR A 111 1.83 -7.31 32.43
N PRO A 112 1.91 -7.48 33.76
CA PRO A 112 3.03 -6.97 34.53
C PRO A 112 4.31 -7.72 34.15
N ASP A 113 5.25 -7.03 33.52
CA ASP A 113 6.59 -7.56 33.28
C ASP A 113 7.39 -7.50 34.58
N LEU A 114 7.70 -8.67 35.16
CA LEU A 114 8.32 -8.82 36.47
C LEU A 114 9.86 -8.90 36.43
N HIS A 115 10.50 -8.55 35.31
CA HIS A 115 11.97 -8.60 35.20
C HIS A 115 12.57 -7.33 34.57
N GLN A 116 12.62 -6.25 35.35
CA GLN A 116 13.31 -5.02 34.98
C GLN A 116 14.57 -4.80 35.84
N PRO A 117 15.79 -4.87 35.29
CA PRO A 117 16.92 -4.15 35.85
C PRO A 117 16.92 -2.73 35.27
N LEU A 118 16.66 -1.74 36.14
CA LEU A 118 16.90 -0.33 35.87
C LEU A 118 18.41 -0.08 35.74
N HIS A 119 18.93 -0.10 34.53
CA HIS A 119 20.25 0.47 34.22
C HIS A 119 20.16 1.33 32.96
N ALA A 120 19.99 2.63 33.16
CA ALA A 120 20.38 3.64 32.20
C ALA A 120 21.91 3.81 32.32
N ASP A 121 22.66 3.38 31.31
CA ASP A 121 24.08 3.71 31.18
C ASP A 121 24.22 5.10 30.54
N PRO A 122 25.19 5.95 30.93
CA PRO A 122 25.24 7.34 30.53
C PRO A 122 25.63 7.48 29.05
N ALA A 123 24.84 8.29 28.35
CA ALA A 123 25.05 8.87 27.02
C ALA A 123 26.49 8.76 26.46
N GLY A 124 26.75 7.72 25.69
CA GLY A 124 27.78 7.71 24.67
C GLY A 124 27.27 8.47 23.46
N PHE A 125 27.85 9.64 23.18
CA PHE A 125 27.57 10.39 21.97
C PHE A 125 28.12 9.66 20.74
N ASP A 126 27.38 8.69 20.22
CA ASP A 126 27.45 8.35 18.80
C ASP A 126 26.18 8.91 18.14
N ARG A 127 26.30 10.08 17.51
CA ARG A 127 25.18 10.89 17.01
C ARG A 127 24.45 10.28 15.79
N TYR A 128 24.69 9.00 15.49
CA TYR A 128 24.14 8.28 14.35
C TYR A 128 23.30 7.05 14.72
N GLU A 129 23.13 6.73 15.99
CA GLU A 129 22.16 5.72 16.44
C GLU A 129 20.83 6.38 16.86
N ALA A 130 19.72 5.74 16.51
CA ALA A 130 18.39 6.21 16.90
C ALA A 130 18.33 6.37 18.44
N ALA A 131 17.83 7.51 18.91
CA ALA A 131 17.69 7.83 20.34
C ALA A 131 16.21 8.06 20.69
N PRO A 132 15.81 8.01 21.98
CA PRO A 132 14.49 8.45 22.40
C PRO A 132 14.20 9.87 21.91
N ILE A 133 13.01 10.11 21.39
CA ILE A 133 12.63 11.38 20.76
C ILE A 133 11.54 12.10 21.55
N GLY A 134 11.55 13.42 21.51
CA GLY A 134 10.53 14.27 22.13
C GLY A 134 9.37 14.58 21.19
N SER A 135 8.42 15.39 21.69
CA SER A 135 7.25 15.83 20.92
C SER A 135 7.63 16.65 19.69
N GLN A 136 8.67 17.49 19.79
CA GLN A 136 9.11 18.36 18.71
C GLN A 136 9.67 17.55 17.54
N GLU A 137 10.48 16.53 17.81
CA GLU A 137 11.00 15.63 16.78
C GLU A 137 9.87 14.87 16.07
N VAL A 138 8.86 14.40 16.81
CA VAL A 138 7.68 13.76 16.21
C VAL A 138 6.91 14.73 15.30
N GLU A 139 6.77 16.00 15.71
CA GLU A 139 6.13 17.04 14.87
C GLU A 139 6.92 17.32 13.59
N GLU A 140 8.25 17.32 13.63
CA GLU A 140 9.08 17.46 12.42
C GLU A 140 8.91 16.25 11.48
N LEU A 141 8.83 15.04 12.04
CA LEU A 141 8.57 13.82 11.27
C LEU A 141 7.18 13.84 10.62
N GLU A 142 6.15 14.28 11.34
CA GLU A 142 4.79 14.47 10.79
C GLU A 142 4.80 15.50 9.65
N ARG A 143 5.49 16.64 9.82
CA ARG A 143 5.68 17.63 8.75
C ARG A 143 6.43 17.06 7.53
N SER A 144 7.43 16.20 7.76
CA SER A 144 8.16 15.55 6.66
C SER A 144 7.23 14.68 5.79
N VAL A 145 6.26 14.00 6.41
CA VAL A 145 5.24 13.20 5.70
C VAL A 145 4.40 14.07 4.78
N GLU A 146 3.99 15.26 5.22
CA GLU A 146 3.23 16.20 4.41
C GLU A 146 4.02 16.65 3.18
N VAL A 147 5.32 16.96 3.37
CA VAL A 147 6.23 17.34 2.28
C VAL A 147 6.36 16.21 1.27
N PHE A 148 6.61 14.98 1.72
CA PHE A 148 6.70 13.82 0.82
C PHE A 148 5.40 13.56 0.07
N ARG A 149 4.24 13.73 0.73
CA ARG A 149 2.92 13.58 0.09
C ARG A 149 2.69 14.64 -0.99
N ALA A 150 3.03 15.89 -0.71
CA ALA A 150 2.93 16.98 -1.69
C ALA A 150 3.84 16.73 -2.90
N TRP A 151 5.06 16.21 -2.67
CA TRP A 151 5.99 15.86 -3.75
C TRP A 151 5.47 14.71 -4.61
N ASP A 152 4.94 13.62 -4.04
CA ASP A 152 4.33 12.53 -4.81
C ASP A 152 3.17 13.02 -5.67
N ALA A 153 2.30 13.87 -5.09
CA ALA A 153 1.15 14.43 -5.80
C ALA A 153 1.56 15.29 -7.01
N ALA A 154 2.66 16.03 -6.90
CA ALA A 154 3.12 16.96 -7.94
C ALA A 154 3.81 16.28 -9.12
N ARG A 155 4.69 15.29 -8.88
CA ARG A 155 5.62 14.78 -9.91
C ARG A 155 5.40 13.35 -10.35
N GLY A 156 4.63 12.56 -9.60
CA GLY A 156 4.32 11.18 -9.96
C GLY A 156 5.56 10.30 -10.14
N GLY A 157 5.98 9.65 -9.05
CA GLY A 157 6.81 8.45 -9.13
C GLY A 157 8.30 8.62 -8.79
N GLY A 158 8.77 7.69 -7.96
CA GLY A 158 10.12 7.12 -7.96
C GLY A 158 11.30 7.96 -7.47
N LEU A 159 11.47 9.19 -7.96
CA LEU A 159 12.73 9.92 -7.84
C LEU A 159 13.12 10.15 -6.37
N GLN A 160 12.15 10.39 -5.49
CA GLN A 160 12.34 10.61 -4.06
C GLN A 160 12.05 9.36 -3.21
N ARG A 161 11.80 8.20 -3.82
CA ARG A 161 11.39 7.00 -3.09
C ARG A 161 12.43 6.60 -2.04
N LYS A 162 13.73 6.68 -2.38
CA LYS A 162 14.81 6.38 -1.43
C LYS A 162 14.81 7.31 -0.21
N ALA A 163 14.40 8.57 -0.36
CA ALA A 163 14.28 9.50 0.76
C ALA A 163 13.14 9.08 1.71
N VAL A 164 11.98 8.71 1.16
CA VAL A 164 10.85 8.21 1.96
C VAL A 164 11.22 6.91 2.68
N VAL A 165 11.89 5.97 1.99
CA VAL A 165 12.34 4.70 2.60
C VAL A 165 13.42 4.94 3.66
N GLY A 166 14.33 5.89 3.44
CA GLY A 166 15.32 6.33 4.44
C GLY A 166 14.67 6.87 5.69
N GLN A 167 13.72 7.81 5.54
CA GLN A 167 12.98 8.35 6.69
C GLN A 167 12.21 7.27 7.44
N LEU A 168 11.60 6.32 6.70
CA LEU A 168 10.91 5.18 7.31
C LEU A 168 11.87 4.28 8.08
N ASN A 169 13.08 4.04 7.56
CA ASN A 169 14.11 3.26 8.24
C ASN A 169 14.54 3.93 9.57
N GLU A 170 14.76 5.25 9.55
CA GLU A 170 15.08 6.02 10.75
C GLU A 170 13.96 5.93 11.79
N VAL A 171 12.70 6.11 11.37
CA VAL A 171 11.53 5.96 12.25
C VAL A 171 11.43 4.55 12.81
N GLY A 172 11.76 3.53 12.01
CA GLY A 172 11.86 2.14 12.46
C GLY A 172 12.88 1.95 13.58
N GLY A 173 14.05 2.57 13.46
CA GLY A 173 15.06 2.59 14.51
C GLY A 173 14.58 3.30 15.79
N MET A 174 13.85 4.41 15.63
CA MET A 174 13.26 5.13 16.77
C MET A 174 12.19 4.30 17.50
N LEU A 175 11.39 3.51 16.76
CA LEU A 175 10.37 2.63 17.32
C LEU A 175 10.92 1.44 18.13
N ALA A 176 12.24 1.17 18.06
CA ALA A 176 12.88 0.16 18.90
C ALA A 176 12.99 0.58 20.37
N TYR A 177 12.82 1.86 20.68
CA TYR A 177 12.84 2.39 22.05
C TYR A 177 11.44 2.53 22.61
N HIS A 178 11.33 2.45 23.94
CA HIS A 178 10.09 2.75 24.63
C HIS A 178 9.87 4.26 24.76
N HIS A 179 8.75 4.75 24.25
CA HIS A 179 8.34 6.15 24.37
C HIS A 179 7.07 6.28 25.21
N PRO A 180 6.78 7.47 25.78
CA PRO A 180 5.49 7.76 26.38
C PRO A 180 4.33 7.38 25.44
N PRO A 181 3.22 6.77 25.93
CA PRO A 181 2.20 6.17 25.06
C PRO A 181 1.62 7.11 23.98
N HIS A 182 1.53 8.40 24.26
CA HIS A 182 1.04 9.39 23.31
C HIS A 182 2.05 9.68 22.17
N LEU A 183 3.35 9.66 22.45
CA LEU A 183 4.41 9.79 21.43
C LEU A 183 4.56 8.50 20.63
N GLN A 184 4.51 7.34 21.29
CA GLN A 184 4.58 6.04 20.62
C GLN A 184 3.48 5.91 19.54
N ARG A 185 2.23 6.26 19.87
CA ARG A 185 1.11 6.22 18.91
C ARG A 185 1.32 7.13 17.71
N ARG A 186 1.81 8.35 17.95
CA ARG A 186 2.11 9.31 16.87
C ARG A 186 3.23 8.81 15.97
N LEU A 187 4.30 8.26 16.56
CA LEU A 187 5.42 7.70 15.81
C LEU A 187 5.01 6.50 14.94
N TRP A 188 4.13 5.63 15.46
CA TRP A 188 3.49 4.58 14.66
C TRP A 188 2.64 5.15 13.51
N GLY A 189 1.93 6.26 13.76
CA GLY A 189 1.20 7.01 12.73
C GLY A 189 2.12 7.55 11.62
N VAL A 190 3.29 8.10 11.98
CA VAL A 190 4.32 8.52 11.03
C VAL A 190 4.79 7.34 10.19
N ALA A 191 5.16 6.22 10.84
CA ALA A 191 5.59 4.99 10.17
C ALA A 191 4.54 4.48 9.17
N ALA A 192 3.26 4.44 9.56
CA ALA A 192 2.16 4.03 8.70
C ALA A 192 2.01 4.95 7.48
N ASN A 193 2.14 6.27 7.66
CA ASN A 193 2.04 7.21 6.56
C ASN A 193 3.21 7.10 5.57
N LEU A 194 4.45 7.03 6.07
CA LEU A 194 5.64 6.82 5.25
C LEU A 194 5.60 5.49 4.51
N ALA A 195 5.15 4.40 5.16
CA ALA A 195 5.01 3.09 4.54
C ALA A 195 3.98 3.09 3.39
N VAL A 196 2.83 3.75 3.54
CA VAL A 196 1.88 3.91 2.42
C VAL A 196 2.50 4.69 1.25
N LEU A 197 3.25 5.75 1.54
CA LEU A 197 3.95 6.52 0.50
C LEU A 197 5.01 5.66 -0.20
N ALA A 198 5.83 4.92 0.54
CA ALA A 198 6.81 3.99 0.00
C ALA A 198 6.17 2.90 -0.86
N GLY A 199 5.01 2.38 -0.44
CA GLY A 199 4.20 1.43 -1.20
C GLY A 199 3.72 2.02 -2.53
N TRP A 200 3.10 3.20 -2.49
CA TRP A 200 2.64 3.90 -3.70
C TRP A 200 3.77 4.23 -4.67
N MET A 201 4.88 4.75 -4.16
CA MET A 201 6.04 5.08 -5.00
C MET A 201 6.69 3.83 -5.58
N SER A 202 6.68 2.70 -4.86
CA SER A 202 7.16 1.41 -5.37
C SER A 202 6.27 0.88 -6.49
N HIS A 203 4.95 0.98 -6.33
CA HIS A 203 3.98 0.62 -7.38
C HIS A 203 4.13 1.53 -8.61
N ASP A 204 4.35 2.83 -8.41
CA ASP A 204 4.59 3.79 -9.49
C ASP A 204 5.82 3.47 -10.35
N VAL A 205 6.82 2.76 -9.81
CA VAL A 205 8.02 2.34 -10.56
C VAL A 205 8.03 0.85 -10.92
N GLY A 206 6.91 0.14 -10.71
CA GLY A 206 6.74 -1.27 -11.06
C GLY A 206 7.38 -2.28 -10.09
N LEU A 207 7.74 -1.87 -8.87
CA LEU A 207 8.25 -2.76 -7.82
C LEU A 207 7.07 -3.38 -7.04
N GLU A 208 6.28 -4.20 -7.72
CA GLU A 208 4.99 -4.69 -7.22
C GLU A 208 5.09 -5.51 -5.91
N PRO A 209 6.02 -6.48 -5.76
CA PRO A 209 6.14 -7.22 -4.50
C PRO A 209 6.57 -6.32 -3.34
N THR A 210 7.42 -5.33 -3.61
CA THR A 210 7.88 -4.35 -2.61
C THR A 210 6.73 -3.44 -2.19
N ALA A 211 5.91 -2.99 -3.13
CA ALA A 211 4.74 -2.16 -2.85
C ALA A 211 3.74 -2.87 -1.93
N GLN A 212 3.43 -4.15 -2.23
CA GLN A 212 2.53 -4.97 -1.42
C GLN A 212 3.04 -5.09 0.02
N LYS A 213 4.34 -5.37 0.20
CA LYS A 213 4.97 -5.45 1.54
C LYS A 213 4.84 -4.14 2.31
N TYR A 214 5.08 -3.00 1.66
CA TYR A 214 4.92 -1.70 2.30
C TYR A 214 3.48 -1.38 2.72
N PHE A 215 2.47 -1.77 1.93
CA PHE A 215 1.07 -1.61 2.33
C PHE A 215 0.70 -2.48 3.54
N VAL A 216 1.24 -3.70 3.62
CA VAL A 216 1.06 -4.58 4.79
C VAL A 216 1.75 -3.98 6.01
N ILE A 217 3.01 -3.53 5.90
CA ILE A 217 3.72 -2.82 6.99
C ILE A 217 2.94 -1.59 7.45
N ALA A 218 2.38 -0.82 6.52
CA ALA A 218 1.57 0.34 6.86
C ALA A 218 0.31 -0.02 7.64
N ALA A 219 -0.38 -1.10 7.26
CA ALA A 219 -1.53 -1.59 8.01
C ALA A 219 -1.13 -2.01 9.43
N HIS A 220 -0.01 -2.72 9.58
CA HIS A 220 0.59 -3.07 10.87
C HIS A 220 0.89 -1.85 11.73
N ALA A 221 1.69 -0.92 11.21
CA ALA A 221 2.05 0.30 11.93
C ALA A 221 0.82 1.12 12.36
N ALA A 222 -0.19 1.23 11.49
CA ALA A 222 -1.41 1.96 11.81
C ALA A 222 -2.19 1.32 12.98
N ARG A 223 -2.27 -0.01 13.02
CA ARG A 223 -2.93 -0.72 14.13
C ARG A 223 -2.15 -0.60 15.43
N GLU A 224 -0.81 -0.68 15.40
CA GLU A 224 0.03 -0.45 16.59
C GLU A 224 -0.14 0.98 17.13
N GLY A 225 -0.36 1.96 16.24
CA GLY A 225 -0.71 3.34 16.63
C GLY A 225 -2.15 3.53 17.12
N GLY A 226 -3.02 2.52 16.98
CA GLY A 226 -4.45 2.60 17.29
C GLY A 226 -5.32 3.25 16.20
N ASP A 227 -4.77 3.56 15.02
CA ASP A 227 -5.49 4.16 13.89
C ASP A 227 -6.04 3.08 12.94
N ARG A 228 -7.14 2.45 13.36
CA ARG A 228 -7.85 1.42 12.57
C ARG A 228 -8.30 1.91 11.19
N PRO A 229 -8.91 3.11 11.04
CA PRO A 229 -9.26 3.63 9.72
C PRO A 229 -8.06 3.73 8.77
N ARG A 230 -6.89 4.12 9.27
CA ARG A 230 -5.65 4.16 8.47
C ARG A 230 -5.19 2.76 8.06
N ALA A 231 -5.31 1.77 8.94
CA ALA A 231 -4.98 0.38 8.60
C ALA A 231 -5.85 -0.14 7.46
N GLY A 232 -7.17 0.10 7.52
CA GLY A 232 -8.08 -0.23 6.44
C GLY A 232 -7.79 0.51 5.14
N GLU A 233 -7.39 1.78 5.21
CA GLU A 233 -6.97 2.52 4.03
C GLU A 233 -5.72 1.91 3.37
N ALA A 234 -4.71 1.52 4.16
CA ALA A 234 -3.51 0.86 3.63
C ALA A 234 -3.85 -0.45 2.89
N LEU A 235 -4.75 -1.26 3.45
CA LEU A 235 -5.24 -2.47 2.78
C LEU A 235 -6.04 -2.18 1.51
N SER A 236 -6.79 -1.08 1.50
CA SER A 236 -7.46 -0.63 0.27
C SER A 236 -6.49 -0.23 -0.83
N ARG A 237 -5.30 0.29 -0.47
CA ARG A 237 -4.23 0.58 -1.44
C ARG A 237 -3.67 -0.71 -2.03
N ALA A 238 -3.42 -1.72 -1.19
CA ALA A 238 -3.05 -3.05 -1.64
C ALA A 238 -4.12 -3.66 -2.56
N ALA A 239 -5.40 -3.58 -2.20
CA ALA A 239 -6.49 -4.05 -3.05
C ALA A 239 -6.50 -3.35 -4.42
N ARG A 240 -6.32 -2.03 -4.43
CA ARG A 240 -6.25 -1.24 -5.68
C ARG A 240 -5.08 -1.68 -6.55
N GLN A 241 -3.93 -2.00 -5.97
CA GLN A 241 -2.78 -2.58 -6.69
C GLN A 241 -3.17 -3.92 -7.32
N MET A 242 -3.84 -4.80 -6.58
CA MET A 242 -4.28 -6.11 -7.10
C MET A 242 -5.24 -6.01 -8.28
N VAL A 243 -6.16 -5.01 -8.28
CA VAL A 243 -7.00 -4.75 -9.46
C VAL A 243 -6.16 -4.31 -10.66
N HIS A 244 -5.16 -3.43 -10.46
CA HIS A 244 -4.24 -3.00 -11.53
C HIS A 244 -3.45 -4.17 -12.13
N LEU A 245 -3.09 -5.16 -11.30
CA LEU A 245 -2.37 -6.37 -11.70
C LEU A 245 -3.26 -7.45 -12.31
N GLY A 246 -4.55 -7.20 -12.51
CA GLY A 246 -5.48 -8.17 -13.10
C GLY A 246 -5.88 -9.30 -12.14
N LYS A 247 -5.80 -9.06 -10.83
CA LYS A 247 -6.15 -10.02 -9.76
C LYS A 247 -7.33 -9.50 -8.91
N PRO A 248 -8.53 -9.33 -9.50
CA PRO A 248 -9.66 -8.72 -8.82
C PRO A 248 -10.22 -9.56 -7.66
N ASP A 249 -10.08 -10.89 -7.69
CA ASP A 249 -10.51 -11.75 -6.57
C ASP A 249 -9.69 -11.48 -5.30
N GLU A 250 -8.36 -11.46 -5.44
CA GLU A 250 -7.43 -11.10 -4.34
C GLU A 250 -7.71 -9.67 -3.84
N ALA A 251 -8.07 -8.75 -4.73
CA ALA A 251 -8.48 -7.39 -4.35
C ALA A 251 -9.76 -7.37 -3.49
N LEU A 252 -10.77 -8.17 -3.83
CA LEU A 252 -12.01 -8.26 -3.06
C LEU A 252 -11.78 -8.85 -1.67
N ASP A 253 -10.88 -9.83 -1.53
CA ASP A 253 -10.52 -10.37 -0.23
C ASP A 253 -9.79 -9.32 0.64
N LEU A 254 -8.85 -8.58 0.08
CA LEU A 254 -8.23 -7.43 0.76
C LEU A 254 -9.25 -6.35 1.14
N MET A 255 -10.27 -6.11 0.31
CA MET A 255 -11.34 -5.15 0.63
C MET A 255 -12.25 -5.62 1.77
N LYS A 256 -12.50 -6.94 1.90
CA LYS A 256 -13.22 -7.48 3.05
C LYS A 256 -12.43 -7.21 4.33
N LEU A 257 -11.12 -7.49 4.32
CA LEU A 257 -10.22 -7.20 5.43
C LEU A 257 -10.16 -5.70 5.75
N ALA A 258 -10.04 -4.85 4.73
CA ALA A 258 -10.03 -3.41 4.89
C ALA A 258 -11.28 -2.93 5.65
N LYS A 259 -12.46 -3.39 5.24
CA LYS A 259 -13.73 -3.00 5.86
C LYS A 259 -13.88 -3.54 7.29
N SER A 260 -13.54 -4.80 7.52
CA SER A 260 -13.68 -5.42 8.83
C SER A 260 -12.67 -4.84 9.83
N GLY A 261 -11.45 -4.55 9.38
CA GLY A 261 -10.36 -3.99 10.19
C GLY A 261 -10.40 -2.48 10.42
N SER A 262 -11.20 -1.72 9.67
CA SER A 262 -11.29 -0.26 9.83
C SER A 262 -12.03 0.16 11.12
N GLY A 263 -12.79 -0.74 11.75
CA GLY A 263 -13.57 -0.47 12.97
C GLY A 263 -14.87 0.31 12.72
N GLU A 264 -15.63 0.57 13.79
CA GLU A 264 -16.94 1.20 13.69
C GLU A 264 -16.88 2.73 13.47
N GLN A 265 -15.79 3.37 13.89
CA GLN A 265 -15.60 4.83 13.91
C GLN A 265 -15.22 5.44 12.54
N VAL A 266 -15.30 4.67 11.46
CA VAL A 266 -14.89 5.11 10.13
C VAL A 266 -15.88 6.12 9.58
N LEU A 267 -15.35 7.28 9.19
CA LEU A 267 -16.13 8.36 8.59
C LEU A 267 -16.82 7.89 7.29
N PRO A 268 -18.03 8.40 6.98
CA PRO A 268 -18.75 8.03 5.76
C PRO A 268 -17.92 8.23 4.49
N ARG A 269 -17.14 9.32 4.41
CA ARG A 269 -16.25 9.60 3.27
C ARG A 269 -15.18 8.53 3.07
N THR A 270 -14.60 8.00 4.14
CA THR A 270 -13.63 6.90 4.05
C THR A 270 -14.31 5.63 3.57
N LYS A 271 -15.51 5.31 4.08
CA LYS A 271 -16.30 4.17 3.59
C LYS A 271 -16.62 4.31 2.10
N ALA A 272 -17.02 5.50 1.66
CA ALA A 272 -17.26 5.79 0.24
C ALA A 272 -16.04 5.49 -0.63
N MET A 273 -14.85 5.98 -0.24
CA MET A 273 -13.60 5.68 -0.93
C MET A 273 -13.35 4.16 -1.04
N LEU A 274 -13.52 3.41 0.06
CA LEU A 274 -13.36 1.95 0.05
C LEU A 274 -14.31 1.27 -0.95
N TYR A 275 -15.59 1.68 -0.97
CA TYR A 275 -16.57 1.14 -1.91
C TYR A 275 -16.21 1.42 -3.38
N THR A 276 -15.55 2.53 -3.70
CA THR A 276 -15.11 2.78 -5.09
C THR A 276 -14.06 1.75 -5.57
N ILE A 277 -13.20 1.26 -4.67
CA ILE A 277 -12.16 0.27 -5.00
C ILE A 277 -12.79 -1.10 -5.18
N GLU A 278 -13.73 -1.47 -4.31
CA GLU A 278 -14.49 -2.71 -4.44
C GLU A 278 -15.33 -2.72 -5.73
N ALA A 279 -15.98 -1.60 -6.07
CA ALA A 279 -16.72 -1.46 -7.31
C ALA A 279 -15.81 -1.63 -8.54
N TRP A 280 -14.60 -1.08 -8.50
CA TRP A 280 -13.62 -1.28 -9.57
C TRP A 280 -13.20 -2.75 -9.70
N ALA A 281 -12.95 -3.45 -8.58
CA ALA A 281 -12.67 -4.88 -8.60
C ALA A 281 -13.85 -5.69 -9.19
N GLN A 282 -15.09 -5.36 -8.83
CA GLN A 282 -16.29 -5.98 -9.39
C GLN A 282 -16.42 -5.70 -10.90
N ALA A 283 -16.10 -4.49 -11.36
CA ALA A 283 -16.08 -4.13 -12.77
C ALA A 283 -15.09 -4.99 -13.56
N SER A 284 -13.87 -5.18 -13.05
CA SER A 284 -12.84 -6.02 -13.68
C SER A 284 -13.22 -7.49 -13.82
N MET A 285 -14.28 -7.92 -13.12
CA MET A 285 -14.85 -9.27 -13.22
C MET A 285 -16.12 -9.33 -14.07
N GLY A 286 -16.52 -8.23 -14.73
CA GLY A 286 -17.79 -8.14 -15.46
C GLY A 286 -19.04 -8.18 -14.57
N LYS A 287 -18.93 -7.97 -13.25
CA LYS A 287 -20.05 -8.03 -12.31
C LYS A 287 -20.83 -6.70 -12.30
N GLY A 288 -21.42 -6.32 -13.43
CA GLY A 288 -22.00 -4.98 -13.63
C GLY A 288 -23.08 -4.58 -12.63
N GLN A 289 -24.03 -5.48 -12.33
CA GLN A 289 -25.08 -5.21 -11.34
C GLN A 289 -24.55 -5.05 -9.90
N ALA A 290 -23.53 -5.83 -9.52
CA ALA A 290 -22.89 -5.68 -8.22
C ALA A 290 -22.15 -4.35 -8.14
N MET A 291 -21.39 -4.02 -9.18
CA MET A 291 -20.64 -2.77 -9.30
C MET A 291 -21.54 -1.53 -9.14
N ARG A 292 -22.66 -1.47 -9.87
CA ARG A 292 -23.60 -0.34 -9.80
C ARG A 292 -24.18 -0.16 -8.40
N ARG A 293 -24.57 -1.26 -7.72
CA ARG A 293 -25.04 -1.20 -6.33
C ARG A 293 -23.97 -0.70 -5.37
N THR A 294 -22.73 -1.18 -5.55
CA THR A 294 -21.58 -0.78 -4.72
C THR A 294 -21.23 0.69 -4.92
N LEU A 295 -21.27 1.20 -6.15
CA LEU A 295 -21.10 2.63 -6.44
C LEU A 295 -22.22 3.49 -5.86
N GLY A 296 -23.48 3.05 -5.97
CA GLY A 296 -24.60 3.78 -5.35
C GLY A 296 -24.42 3.94 -3.84
N ARG A 297 -23.95 2.88 -3.14
CA ARG A 297 -23.59 2.99 -1.72
C ARG A 297 -22.44 3.98 -1.47
N ALA A 298 -21.46 4.03 -2.37
CA ALA A 298 -20.37 5.00 -2.27
C ALA A 298 -20.88 6.44 -2.40
N GLU A 299 -21.77 6.71 -3.36
CA GLU A 299 -22.42 8.01 -3.55
C GLU A 299 -23.25 8.41 -2.33
N ASP A 300 -24.11 7.52 -1.83
CA ASP A 300 -24.94 7.76 -0.64
C ASP A 300 -24.08 8.12 0.58
N LEU A 301 -23.00 7.37 0.81
CA LEU A 301 -22.08 7.61 1.91
C LEU A 301 -21.32 8.92 1.74
N PHE A 302 -20.91 9.27 0.52
CA PHE A 302 -20.22 10.51 0.23
C PHE A 302 -21.13 11.72 0.51
N VAL A 303 -22.40 11.66 0.11
CA VAL A 303 -23.40 12.71 0.36
C VAL A 303 -23.79 12.78 1.84
N SER A 304 -23.81 11.65 2.54
CA SER A 304 -24.16 11.61 3.97
C SER A 304 -23.10 12.23 4.88
N ASP A 305 -21.89 12.47 4.37
CA ASP A 305 -20.81 13.09 5.14
C ASP A 305 -21.08 14.58 5.38
N LYS A 306 -21.48 14.90 6.61
CA LYS A 306 -21.84 16.26 7.04
C LYS A 306 -20.63 17.16 7.28
N ALA A 307 -19.41 16.64 7.21
CA ALA A 307 -18.17 17.35 7.53
C ALA A 307 -18.10 17.92 8.95
N ASP A 308 -18.91 17.38 9.89
CA ASP A 308 -18.90 17.77 11.31
C ASP A 308 -17.58 17.37 12.00
N VAL A 309 -16.96 16.28 11.52
CA VAL A 309 -15.65 15.80 11.96
C VAL A 309 -14.65 16.03 10.82
N PRO A 310 -13.54 16.75 11.06
CA PRO A 310 -12.49 16.91 10.07
C PRO A 310 -12.00 15.54 9.57
N PRO A 311 -11.87 15.33 8.25
CA PRO A 311 -11.34 14.08 7.74
C PRO A 311 -9.86 13.94 8.16
N PRO A 312 -9.37 12.71 8.39
CA PRO A 312 -7.94 12.48 8.59
C PRO A 312 -7.10 13.07 7.46
N ASP A 313 -5.85 13.46 7.73
CA ASP A 313 -5.01 14.16 6.76
C ASP A 313 -4.83 13.40 5.44
N TRP A 314 -4.75 12.08 5.52
CA TRP A 314 -4.65 11.21 4.36
C TRP A 314 -5.94 11.13 3.51
N MET A 315 -7.10 11.53 4.05
CA MET A 315 -8.39 11.64 3.35
C MET A 315 -8.64 13.01 2.74
N GLN A 316 -7.88 14.06 3.09
CA GLN A 316 -8.10 15.43 2.57
C GLN A 316 -8.06 15.49 1.03
N THR A 317 -7.39 14.53 0.40
CA THR A 317 -7.29 14.46 -1.05
C THR A 317 -8.51 13.86 -1.73
N PHE A 318 -9.30 13.00 -1.06
CA PHE A 318 -10.46 12.35 -1.65
C PHE A 318 -11.67 13.30 -1.64
N LYS A 319 -11.88 13.96 -2.77
CA LYS A 319 -12.94 14.94 -2.99
C LYS A 319 -13.88 14.47 -4.11
N GLU A 320 -14.83 15.32 -4.49
CA GLU A 320 -15.86 15.00 -5.47
C GLU A 320 -15.25 14.60 -6.83
N GLU A 321 -14.17 15.27 -7.26
CA GLU A 321 -13.45 14.93 -8.48
C GLU A 321 -12.77 13.53 -8.43
N ASP A 322 -12.43 13.04 -7.24
CA ASP A 322 -11.83 11.72 -7.06
C ASP A 322 -12.89 10.62 -6.98
N LEU A 323 -14.07 10.93 -6.43
CA LEU A 323 -15.23 10.04 -6.53
C LEU A 323 -15.61 9.85 -8.00
N TYR A 324 -15.81 10.94 -8.74
CA TYR A 324 -16.15 10.89 -10.17
C TYR A 324 -15.07 10.18 -11.00
N GLY A 325 -13.78 10.46 -10.75
CA GLY A 325 -12.69 9.76 -11.43
C GLY A 325 -12.70 8.25 -11.19
N MET A 326 -13.01 7.81 -9.96
CA MET A 326 -13.15 6.38 -9.65
C MET A 326 -14.40 5.74 -10.28
N GLN A 327 -15.52 6.47 -10.38
CA GLN A 327 -16.72 6.00 -11.06
C GLN A 327 -16.48 5.86 -12.56
N ALA A 328 -15.85 6.86 -13.17
CA ALA A 328 -15.42 6.83 -14.56
C ALA A 328 -14.54 5.60 -14.84
N LEU A 329 -13.57 5.34 -13.96
CA LEU A 329 -12.71 4.17 -14.04
C LEU A 329 -13.50 2.86 -13.94
N ALA A 330 -14.39 2.71 -12.96
CA ALA A 330 -15.18 1.50 -12.78
C ALA A 330 -16.10 1.24 -13.98
N TYR A 331 -16.79 2.25 -14.49
CA TYR A 331 -17.63 2.12 -15.69
C TYR A 331 -16.80 1.85 -16.95
N ARG A 332 -15.64 2.49 -17.11
CA ARG A 332 -14.71 2.23 -18.23
C ARG A 332 -14.21 0.80 -18.21
N THR A 333 -13.88 0.27 -17.04
CA THR A 333 -13.47 -1.14 -16.90
C THR A 333 -14.65 -2.07 -17.19
N LEU A 334 -15.86 -1.78 -16.71
CA LEU A 334 -17.04 -2.58 -17.02
C LEU A 334 -17.37 -2.56 -18.53
N ALA A 335 -17.05 -1.47 -19.23
CA ALA A 335 -17.33 -1.33 -20.66
C ALA A 335 -16.61 -2.36 -21.54
N GLU A 336 -15.56 -3.01 -21.04
CA GLU A 336 -14.92 -4.16 -21.70
C GLU A 336 -15.85 -5.39 -21.75
N PHE A 337 -16.82 -5.50 -20.85
CA PHE A 337 -17.81 -6.58 -20.78
C PHE A 337 -19.22 -6.12 -21.22
N GLU A 338 -19.58 -4.89 -20.89
CA GLU A 338 -20.86 -4.26 -21.22
C GLU A 338 -20.62 -2.93 -21.96
N PRO A 339 -20.47 -2.91 -23.31
CA PRO A 339 -20.11 -1.67 -24.03
C PRO A 339 -21.00 -0.46 -23.74
N GLY A 340 -22.29 -0.67 -23.43
CA GLY A 340 -23.21 0.39 -23.00
C GLY A 340 -22.82 1.11 -21.70
N ALA A 341 -21.91 0.56 -20.90
CA ALA A 341 -21.32 1.24 -19.74
C ALA A 341 -20.39 2.40 -20.14
N ALA A 342 -19.90 2.45 -21.37
CA ALA A 342 -19.00 3.50 -21.85
C ALA A 342 -19.61 4.91 -21.73
N ALA A 343 -20.92 5.07 -21.99
CA ALA A 343 -21.60 6.35 -21.83
C ALA A 343 -21.57 6.87 -20.38
N HIS A 344 -21.67 5.96 -19.40
CA HIS A 344 -21.55 6.33 -17.98
C HIS A 344 -20.10 6.71 -17.65
N ALA A 345 -19.13 5.98 -18.20
CA ALA A 345 -17.72 6.29 -18.02
C ALA A 345 -17.38 7.70 -18.53
N GLN A 346 -17.88 8.07 -19.72
CA GLN A 346 -17.73 9.40 -20.29
C GLN A 346 -18.38 10.47 -19.39
N HIS A 347 -19.62 10.26 -18.97
CA HIS A 347 -20.34 11.20 -18.08
C HIS A 347 -19.57 11.50 -16.79
N TYR A 348 -19.10 10.47 -16.09
CA TYR A 348 -18.35 10.66 -14.85
C TYR A 348 -16.94 11.22 -15.10
N ALA A 349 -16.28 10.86 -16.21
CA ALA A 349 -14.98 11.43 -16.55
C ALA A 349 -15.08 12.94 -16.85
N ASP A 350 -16.14 13.37 -17.53
CA ASP A 350 -16.40 14.79 -17.82
C ASP A 350 -16.59 15.59 -16.53
N LYS A 351 -17.40 15.07 -15.59
CA LYS A 351 -17.55 15.67 -14.25
C LYS A 351 -16.24 15.77 -13.48
N ALA A 352 -15.42 14.72 -13.51
CA ALA A 352 -14.11 14.73 -12.85
C ALA A 352 -13.20 15.81 -13.46
N LEU A 353 -13.14 15.89 -14.79
CA LEU A 353 -12.32 16.87 -15.51
C LEU A 353 -12.80 18.31 -15.25
N ALA A 354 -14.11 18.56 -15.20
CA ALA A 354 -14.69 19.86 -14.92
C ALA A 354 -14.32 20.40 -13.53
N LEU A 355 -14.18 19.52 -12.53
CA LEU A 355 -13.82 19.88 -11.17
C LEU A 355 -12.29 19.98 -10.94
N ARG A 356 -11.47 19.38 -11.81
CA ARG A 356 -9.99 19.44 -11.72
C ARG A 356 -9.43 20.72 -12.35
N ILE A 357 -9.74 21.85 -11.71
CA ILE A 357 -9.35 23.20 -12.17
C ILE A 357 -7.87 23.49 -11.87
N ASP A 358 -7.30 23.02 -10.74
CA ASP A 358 -5.88 23.27 -10.38
C ASP A 358 -5.18 22.07 -9.69
N GLY A 359 -3.89 21.85 -10.00
CA GLY A 359 -2.94 21.20 -9.08
C GLY A 359 -2.85 19.66 -9.02
N ARG A 360 -3.36 18.88 -9.99
CA ARG A 360 -3.32 17.39 -9.94
C ARG A 360 -3.06 16.72 -11.29
N GLN A 361 -1.87 16.96 -11.85
CA GLN A 361 -1.50 16.53 -13.21
C GLN A 361 -1.69 15.01 -13.42
N ARG A 362 -1.26 14.17 -12.47
CA ARG A 362 -1.38 12.69 -12.58
C ARG A 362 -2.84 12.22 -12.66
N SER A 363 -3.70 12.72 -11.79
CA SER A 363 -5.12 12.33 -11.80
C SER A 363 -5.80 12.79 -13.10
N LYS A 364 -5.47 13.99 -13.58
CA LYS A 364 -5.99 14.51 -14.84
C LYS A 364 -5.58 13.65 -16.05
N ILE A 365 -4.34 13.12 -16.07
CA ILE A 365 -3.93 12.15 -17.09
C ILE A 365 -4.77 10.88 -17.01
N PHE A 366 -5.05 10.35 -15.81
CA PHE A 366 -5.89 9.16 -15.65
C PHE A 366 -7.32 9.40 -16.14
N ASP A 367 -7.87 10.59 -15.90
CA ASP A 367 -9.20 10.97 -16.38
C ASP A 367 -9.22 11.07 -17.91
N TYR A 368 -8.21 11.70 -18.54
CA TYR A 368 -8.08 11.74 -20.00
C TYR A 368 -7.96 10.34 -20.64
N LEU A 369 -7.13 9.45 -20.06
CA LEU A 369 -6.99 8.09 -20.55
C LEU A 369 -8.28 7.27 -20.39
N SER A 370 -9.01 7.49 -19.29
CA SER A 370 -10.29 6.82 -19.04
C SER A 370 -11.36 7.31 -20.01
N MET A 371 -11.42 8.63 -20.26
CA MET A 371 -12.31 9.24 -21.26
C MET A 371 -11.99 8.73 -22.67
N ALA A 372 -10.73 8.78 -23.10
CA ALA A 372 -10.32 8.31 -24.42
C ALA A 372 -10.65 6.81 -24.62
N SER A 373 -10.39 5.98 -23.61
CA SER A 373 -10.77 4.56 -23.65
C SER A 373 -12.29 4.38 -23.80
N ALA A 374 -13.08 5.15 -23.05
CA ALA A 374 -14.53 5.09 -23.12
C ALA A 374 -15.07 5.58 -24.47
N CYS A 375 -14.46 6.60 -25.10
CA CYS A 375 -14.80 7.04 -26.46
C CYS A 375 -14.50 5.95 -27.50
N PHE A 376 -13.34 5.28 -27.44
CA PHE A 376 -13.06 4.16 -28.34
C PHE A 376 -14.07 3.02 -28.18
N ILE A 377 -14.43 2.64 -26.94
CA ILE A 377 -15.42 1.57 -26.71
C ILE A 377 -16.83 1.97 -27.19
N ALA A 378 -17.15 3.27 -27.17
CA ALA A 378 -18.43 3.81 -27.61
C ALA A 378 -18.50 4.11 -29.13
N ASP A 379 -17.51 3.69 -29.91
CA ASP A 379 -17.41 3.95 -31.36
C ASP A 379 -17.33 5.45 -31.73
N ASP A 380 -16.64 6.24 -30.90
CA ASP A 380 -16.37 7.67 -31.14
C ASP A 380 -14.85 7.93 -31.23
N PRO A 381 -14.18 7.52 -32.33
CA PRO A 381 -12.74 7.66 -32.49
C PRO A 381 -12.28 9.13 -32.57
N GLU A 382 -13.13 10.06 -33.02
CA GLU A 382 -12.77 11.48 -33.10
C GLU A 382 -12.62 12.10 -31.72
N GLN A 383 -13.56 11.84 -30.80
CA GLN A 383 -13.39 12.30 -29.43
C GLN A 383 -12.27 11.56 -28.70
N ALA A 384 -12.12 10.26 -28.98
CA ALA A 384 -11.06 9.47 -28.39
C ALA A 384 -9.66 10.03 -28.73
N ASP A 385 -9.43 10.44 -29.99
CA ASP A 385 -8.19 11.09 -30.43
C ASP A 385 -7.88 12.36 -29.62
N ARG A 386 -8.88 13.24 -29.45
CA ARG A 386 -8.71 14.51 -28.70
C ARG A 386 -8.21 14.24 -27.28
N TYR A 387 -8.86 13.35 -26.55
CA TYR A 387 -8.50 13.04 -25.17
C TYR A 387 -7.19 12.25 -25.06
N ALA A 388 -6.91 11.35 -26.01
CA ALA A 388 -5.64 10.65 -26.06
C ALA A 388 -4.45 11.61 -26.26
N ARG A 389 -4.57 12.61 -27.14
CA ARG A 389 -3.53 13.64 -27.32
C ARG A 389 -3.35 14.51 -26.08
N LEU A 390 -4.44 14.90 -25.40
CA LEU A 390 -4.36 15.62 -24.12
C LEU A 390 -3.63 14.80 -23.05
N ALA A 391 -3.87 13.48 -22.99
CA ALA A 391 -3.13 12.59 -22.11
C ALA A 391 -1.63 12.54 -22.46
N LEU A 392 -1.28 12.34 -23.74
CA LEU A 392 0.12 12.25 -24.21
C LEU A 392 0.93 13.54 -23.92
N VAL A 393 0.36 14.72 -24.20
CA VAL A 393 1.00 16.01 -23.88
C VAL A 393 1.27 16.14 -22.39
N SER A 394 0.31 15.72 -21.56
CA SER A 394 0.43 15.78 -20.10
C SER A 394 1.43 14.75 -19.54
N MET A 395 1.57 13.60 -20.19
CA MET A 395 2.49 12.53 -19.80
C MET A 395 3.96 12.88 -19.91
N GLY A 396 4.36 13.79 -20.82
CA GLY A 396 5.76 14.20 -21.01
C GLY A 396 6.44 14.78 -19.75
N SER A 397 5.65 15.14 -18.73
CA SER A 397 6.10 15.66 -17.44
C SER A 397 6.08 14.65 -16.28
N ASN A 398 5.61 13.41 -16.50
CA ASN A 398 5.32 12.43 -15.46
C ASN A 398 6.07 11.10 -15.70
N SER A 399 6.66 10.53 -14.65
CA SER A 399 7.49 9.31 -14.71
C SER A 399 6.80 8.01 -14.28
N SER A 400 5.51 8.06 -13.90
CA SER A 400 4.79 6.89 -13.36
C SER A 400 4.50 5.80 -14.39
N GLN A 401 4.93 4.57 -14.10
CA GLN A 401 4.67 3.36 -14.90
C GLN A 401 3.17 3.07 -15.05
N ARG A 402 2.34 3.40 -14.05
CA ARG A 402 0.89 3.17 -14.12
C ARG A 402 0.22 3.96 -15.23
N THR A 403 0.72 5.16 -15.48
CA THR A 403 0.25 6.01 -16.58
C THR A 403 0.55 5.33 -17.92
N TRP A 404 1.75 4.75 -18.05
CA TRP A 404 2.12 3.97 -19.22
C TRP A 404 1.29 2.69 -19.38
N ASP A 405 0.98 1.98 -18.30
CA ASP A 405 0.15 0.78 -18.36
C ASP A 405 -1.28 1.11 -18.84
N ARG A 406 -1.87 2.20 -18.35
CA ARG A 406 -3.18 2.68 -18.81
C ARG A 406 -3.13 3.16 -20.25
N LEU A 407 -2.05 3.85 -20.65
CA LEU A 407 -1.84 4.22 -22.05
C LEU A 407 -1.76 2.97 -22.95
N ARG A 408 -1.06 1.93 -22.54
CA ARG A 408 -1.00 0.65 -23.29
C ARG A 408 -2.37 -0.01 -23.39
N GLN A 409 -3.19 0.03 -22.34
CA GLN A 409 -4.56 -0.48 -22.38
C GLN A 409 -5.41 0.31 -23.38
N MET A 410 -5.33 1.65 -23.36
CA MET A 410 -6.01 2.51 -24.34
C MET A 410 -5.49 2.25 -25.78
N TYR A 411 -4.18 2.12 -25.96
CA TYR A 411 -3.54 1.84 -27.25
C TYR A 411 -4.05 0.56 -27.91
N ARG A 412 -4.41 -0.47 -27.12
CA ARG A 412 -5.02 -1.69 -27.66
C ARG A 412 -6.37 -1.42 -28.32
N LEU A 413 -7.17 -0.51 -27.78
CA LEU A 413 -8.48 -0.14 -28.32
C LEU A 413 -8.37 0.57 -29.67
N THR A 414 -7.23 1.22 -29.96
CA THR A 414 -7.05 1.92 -31.24
C THR A 414 -6.80 0.98 -32.42
N ALA A 415 -6.60 -0.33 -32.17
CA ALA A 415 -6.36 -1.31 -33.22
C ALA A 415 -7.54 -1.46 -34.19
N GLU A 416 -8.78 -1.36 -33.69
CA GLU A 416 -10.00 -1.42 -34.50
C GLU A 416 -10.12 -0.23 -35.46
N TYR A 417 -9.50 0.88 -35.11
CA TYR A 417 -9.53 2.14 -35.87
C TYR A 417 -8.22 2.40 -36.65
N ALA A 418 -7.38 1.39 -36.84
CA ALA A 418 -6.08 1.56 -37.51
C ALA A 418 -6.20 2.07 -38.97
N GLY A 419 -7.36 1.90 -39.61
CA GLY A 419 -7.65 2.46 -40.94
C GLY A 419 -8.09 3.92 -40.94
N TYR A 420 -8.31 4.53 -39.77
CA TYR A 420 -8.72 5.93 -39.64
C TYR A 420 -7.47 6.83 -39.58
N PRO A 421 -7.25 7.77 -40.53
CA PRO A 421 -5.99 8.49 -40.64
C PRO A 421 -5.53 9.21 -39.36
N LYS A 422 -6.45 9.86 -38.64
CA LYS A 422 -6.15 10.53 -37.36
C LYS A 422 -5.66 9.54 -36.28
N ILE A 423 -6.21 8.33 -36.27
CA ILE A 423 -5.83 7.30 -35.30
C ILE A 423 -4.52 6.61 -35.70
N GLN A 424 -4.26 6.47 -37.00
CA GLN A 424 -2.95 6.01 -37.47
C GLN A 424 -1.85 6.97 -37.00
N GLU A 425 -2.03 8.28 -37.17
CA GLU A 425 -1.09 9.29 -36.69
C GLU A 425 -0.95 9.27 -35.16
N LEU A 426 -2.05 9.06 -34.42
CA LEU A 426 -2.01 8.93 -32.96
C LEU A 426 -1.23 7.70 -32.48
N ARG A 427 -1.18 6.63 -33.30
CA ARG A 427 -0.50 5.37 -32.97
C ARG A 427 1.01 5.43 -33.20
N GLU A 428 1.47 6.33 -34.06
CA GLU A 428 2.89 6.66 -34.30
C GLU A 428 3.44 7.50 -33.15
#